data_AF-A0A3D5YHK0-F1
#
_entry.id   AF-A0A3D5YHK0-F1
#
_cell.length_a   1.000
_cell.length_b   1.000
_cell.length_c   1.000
_cell.angle_alpha   90.00
_cell.angle_beta   90.00
_cell.angle_gamma   90.00
#
_symmetry.space_group_name_H-M   'P 1'
#
loop_
_entity.id
_entity.type
_entity.pdbx_description
1 polymer ?
#
loop_
_entity_poly.entity_id
_entity_poly.type
_entity_poly.pdbx_seq_one_letter_code
_entity_poly.pdbx_strand_id
1 'polypeptide(L)' 'MHKGIITEMKTGEGKTLVAVAPVYLNALEGKGVHVVTVNDYLASRDSDWM' A
#
# COMPACT_ATOMS: atom_id res chain seq x y z
N MET A 1 -1.87 -5.74 7.13
CA MET A 1 -1.50 -5.85 5.69
C MET A 1 -0.87 -7.20 5.34
N HIS A 2 0.42 -7.47 5.59
CA HIS A 2 1.05 -8.75 5.16
C HIS A 2 0.36 -10.01 5.71
N LYS A 3 -0.08 -9.99 6.98
CA LYS A 3 -0.82 -11.09 7.62
C LYS A 3 -2.31 -11.19 7.22
N GLY A 4 -2.76 -10.46 6.20
CA GLY A 4 -4.17 -10.45 5.78
C GLY A 4 -5.15 -9.74 6.75
N ILE A 5 -4.64 -9.04 7.78
CA ILE A 5 -5.46 -8.31 8.75
C ILE A 5 -5.64 -6.83 8.38
N ILE A 6 -6.74 -6.24 8.85
CA ILE A 6 -6.99 -4.79 8.80
C ILE A 6 -6.00 -4.08 9.72
N THR A 7 -5.31 -3.08 9.19
CA THR A 7 -4.39 -2.24 9.95
C THR A 7 -5.03 -0.87 10.09
N GLU A 8 -5.62 -0.60 11.27
CA GLU A 8 -6.19 0.71 11.58
C GLU A 8 -5.08 1.67 12.01
N MET A 9 -5.03 2.83 11.38
CA MET A 9 -4.06 3.89 11.64
C MET A 9 -4.77 5.23 11.50
N LYS A 10 -4.39 6.22 12.31
CA LYS A 10 -4.92 7.59 12.20
C LYS A 10 -4.39 8.28 10.95
N THR A 11 -5.07 9.36 10.56
CA THR A 11 -4.57 10.24 9.50
C THR A 11 -3.25 10.87 9.93
N GLY A 12 -2.25 10.89 9.05
CA GLY A 12 -0.92 11.41 9.35
C GLY A 12 0.08 10.37 9.87
N GLU A 13 -0.36 9.15 10.23
CA GLU A 13 0.55 8.08 10.68
C GLU A 13 1.32 7.38 9.54
N GLY A 14 1.23 7.91 8.31
CA GLY A 14 2.03 7.41 7.18
C GLY A 14 1.52 6.11 6.57
N LYS A 15 0.20 5.89 6.49
CA LYS A 15 -0.42 4.70 5.85
C LYS A 15 0.17 4.36 4.48
N THR A 16 0.45 5.36 3.64
CA THR A 16 1.08 5.18 2.32
C THR A 16 2.50 4.62 2.45
N LEU A 17 3.36 5.21 3.29
CA LEU A 17 4.73 4.72 3.51
C LEU A 17 4.74 3.33 4.16
N VAL A 18 3.85 3.07 5.11
CA VAL A 18 3.74 1.77 5.79
C VAL A 18 3.31 0.66 4.83
N ALA A 19 2.56 0.98 3.77
CA ALA A 19 2.15 0.01 2.77
C ALA A 19 3.32 -0.51 1.90
N VAL A 20 4.44 0.22 1.80
CA VAL A 20 5.59 -0.18 0.96
C VAL A 20 6.17 -1.53 1.38
N ALA A 21 6.43 -1.73 2.68
CA ALA A 21 7.04 -2.96 3.18
C ALA A 21 6.22 -4.25 2.88
N PRO A 22 4.92 -4.33 3.20
CA PRO A 22 4.12 -5.52 2.86
C PRO A 22 3.89 -5.68 1.36
N VAL A 23 3.78 -4.58 0.59
CA VAL A 23 3.65 -4.65 -0.87
C VAL A 23 4.91 -5.22 -1.50
N TYR A 24 6.08 -4.68 -1.14
CA TYR A 24 7.37 -5.18 -1.61
C TYR A 24 7.55 -6.66 -1.30
N LEU A 25 7.34 -7.06 -0.03
CA LEU A 25 7.50 -8.45 0.40
C LEU A 25 6.60 -9.41 -0.40
N ASN A 26 5.33 -9.07 -0.59
CA ASN A 26 4.40 -9.93 -1.31
C ASN A 26 4.68 -9.94 -2.83
N ALA A 27 5.21 -8.85 -3.39
CA ALA A 27 5.60 -8.78 -4.79
C ALA A 27 6.74 -9.74 -5.15
N LEU A 28 7.58 -10.12 -4.19
CA LEU A 28 8.65 -11.11 -4.38
C LEU A 28 8.14 -12.50 -4.78
N GLU A 29 6.86 -12.82 -4.56
CA GLU A 29 6.25 -14.06 -5.06
C GLU A 29 6.04 -14.08 -6.58
N GLY A 30 6.26 -12.96 -7.29
CA GLY A 30 6.14 -12.88 -8.75
C GLY A 30 4.71 -12.87 -9.28
N LYS A 31 3.70 -12.75 -8.43
CA LYS A 31 2.26 -12.74 -8.79
C LYS A 31 1.68 -11.34 -8.96
N GLY A 32 2.45 -10.31 -8.63
CA GLY A 32 1.97 -8.92 -8.53
C GLY A 32 1.19 -8.66 -7.23
N VAL A 33 1.01 -7.37 -6.90
CA VAL A 33 0.25 -6.90 -5.73
C VAL A 33 -0.61 -5.71 -6.17
N HIS A 34 -1.88 -5.71 -5.77
CA HIS A 34 -2.79 -4.59 -6.05
C HIS A 34 -2.94 -3.70 -4.81
N VAL A 35 -2.64 -2.40 -4.96
CA VAL A 35 -2.92 -1.37 -3.95
C VAL A 35 -4.16 -0.60 -4.41
N VAL A 36 -5.23 -0.63 -3.61
CA VAL A 36 -6.50 0.03 -3.95
C VAL A 36 -6.63 1.31 -3.13
N THR A 37 -6.81 2.43 -3.81
CA THR A 37 -7.17 3.72 -3.20
C THR A 37 -8.62 4.07 -3.53
N VAL A 38 -9.13 5.18 -2.98
CA VAL A 38 -10.53 5.60 -3.18
C VAL A 38 -10.76 6.36 -4.49
N ASN A 39 -9.71 6.80 -5.18
CA ASN A 39 -9.81 7.51 -6.46
C ASN A 39 -8.49 7.50 -7.24
N ASP A 40 -8.58 7.83 -8.53
CA ASP A 40 -7.46 7.81 -9.47
C ASP A 40 -6.36 8.80 -9.09
N TYR A 41 -6.71 9.97 -8.56
CA TYR A 41 -5.72 10.95 -8.11
C TYR A 41 -4.79 10.40 -7.02
N LEU A 42 -5.37 9.74 -6.00
CA LEU A 42 -4.59 9.13 -4.93
C LEU A 42 -3.79 7.92 -5.43
N ALA A 43 -4.36 7.15 -6.37
CA ALA A 43 -3.65 6.03 -6.98
C ALA A 43 -2.39 6.51 -7.72
N SER A 44 -2.53 7.48 -8.63
CA SER A 44 -1.41 8.04 -9.40
C SER A 44 -0.38 8.73 -8.50
N ARG A 45 -0.84 9.52 -7.52
CA ARG A 45 0.08 10.19 -6.58
C ARG A 45 0.92 9.18 -5.79
N ASP A 46 0.30 8.13 -5.26
CA ASP A 46 0.99 7.15 -4.42
C ASP A 46 1.89 6.24 -5.26
N SER A 47 1.56 5.97 -6.53
CA SER A 47 2.43 5.23 -7.45
C SER A 47 3.64 6.03 -7.94
N ASP A 48 3.51 7.35 -8.09
CA ASP A 48 4.61 8.20 -8.56
C ASP A 48 5.58 8.55 -7.43
N TRP A 49 5.08 8.60 -6.18
CA TRP A 49 5.90 8.98 -5.02
C TRP A 49 6.70 7.82 -4.41
N MET A 50 6.20 6.59 -4.53
CA MET A 50 6.82 5.38 -3.96
C MET A 50 7.62 4.62 -5.00
#